data_AF-A0A9N8CR88-F1
#
_entry.id   AF-A0A9N8CR88-F1
#
_cell.length_a   1.000
_cell.length_b   1.000
_cell.length_c   1.000
_cell.angle_alpha   90.00
_cell.angle_beta   90.00
_cell.angle_gamma   90.00
#
_symmetry.space_group_name_H-M   'P 1'
#
loop_
_entity.id
_entity.type
_entity.pdbx_description
1 polymer ?
#
loop_
_entity_poly.entity_id
_entity_poly.type
_entity_poly.pdbx_seq_one_letter_code
_entity_poly.pdbx_strand_id
1 'polypeptide(L)'
;MQHINFYRNKVAINVLAKDIANAREIYDAAEGHAVIGVLSAQFTSVDEGVREVKRWMTEVPSISVGLGAGDPAQYYKAAMIASAVHPAHVNQTFTGCGFAAGALAATGGEQTHINALVSPTGTPGEVLISTGVCSSQGTPARVSCDAAVRMMLDSGAHAAKFFPMGGERSLPDLYALATTAARNGMTLIEPTGGIDLDNFGIILKTCLEAGVPRVMPHVYSSIIDPQTGNTRPEDVARLMEIVKEMV
;
A
#
# COMPACT_ATOMS: atom_id res chain seq x y z
N MET A 1 -1.77 -3.22 -19.88
CA MET A 1 -0.65 -2.58 -19.18
C MET A 1 -1.08 -2.35 -17.75
N GLN A 2 -0.26 -2.72 -16.76
CA GLN A 2 -0.61 -2.55 -15.36
C GLN A 2 -0.54 -1.08 -14.95
N HIS A 3 -1.54 -0.59 -14.23
CA HIS A 3 -1.58 0.79 -13.75
C HIS A 3 -2.56 0.93 -12.59
N ILE A 4 -2.39 1.98 -11.78
CA ILE A 4 -3.36 2.36 -10.75
C ILE A 4 -4.30 3.41 -11.34
N ASN A 5 -5.60 3.11 -11.36
CA ASN A 5 -6.63 4.04 -11.79
C ASN A 5 -7.22 4.79 -10.58
N PHE A 6 -6.72 6.00 -10.30
CA PHE A 6 -7.23 6.83 -9.20
C PHE A 6 -8.52 7.56 -9.59
N TYR A 7 -9.60 7.36 -8.82
CA TYR A 7 -10.84 8.13 -8.96
C TYR A 7 -10.54 9.63 -8.87
N ARG A 8 -10.93 10.37 -9.92
CA ARG A 8 -10.66 11.81 -10.11
C ARG A 8 -9.18 12.18 -9.89
N ASN A 9 -8.25 11.29 -10.23
CA ASN A 9 -6.80 11.43 -9.99
C ASN A 9 -6.41 11.59 -8.51
N LYS A 10 -7.26 11.18 -7.57
CA LYS A 10 -7.10 11.41 -6.13
C LYS A 10 -7.06 10.12 -5.31
N VAL A 11 -8.01 9.20 -5.47
CA VAL A 11 -8.15 8.06 -4.55
C VAL A 11 -8.27 6.75 -5.30
N ALA A 12 -7.54 5.74 -4.85
CA ALA A 12 -7.77 4.33 -5.19
C ALA A 12 -7.76 3.54 -3.89
N ILE A 13 -8.49 2.44 -3.79
CA ILE A 13 -8.41 1.56 -2.61
C ILE A 13 -7.44 0.41 -2.86
N ASN A 14 -6.79 -0.10 -1.82
CA ASN A 14 -5.97 -1.31 -1.92
C ASN A 14 -6.53 -2.37 -0.98
N VAL A 15 -6.95 -3.49 -1.56
CA VAL A 15 -7.67 -4.56 -0.86
C VAL A 15 -7.09 -5.91 -1.28
N LEU A 16 -7.25 -6.93 -0.45
CA LEU A 16 -6.82 -8.29 -0.79
C LEU A 16 -7.93 -8.99 -1.59
N ALA A 17 -7.56 -9.97 -2.40
CA ALA A 17 -8.52 -10.92 -2.93
C ALA A 17 -8.06 -12.34 -2.60
N LYS A 18 -9.02 -13.25 -2.41
CA LYS A 18 -8.72 -14.66 -2.17
C LYS A 18 -8.16 -15.34 -3.42
N ASP A 19 -8.78 -15.07 -4.56
CA ASP A 19 -8.50 -15.67 -5.85
C ASP A 19 -8.87 -14.71 -6.99
N ILE A 20 -8.62 -15.12 -8.24
CA ILE A 20 -8.88 -14.32 -9.45
C ILE A 20 -10.37 -13.99 -9.62
N ALA A 21 -11.28 -14.89 -9.25
CA ALA A 21 -12.71 -14.64 -9.39
C ALA A 21 -13.13 -13.50 -8.45
N ASN A 22 -12.72 -13.58 -7.18
CA ASN A 22 -12.94 -12.51 -6.21
C ASN A 22 -12.23 -11.21 -6.63
N ALA A 23 -11.03 -11.29 -7.21
CA ALA A 23 -10.31 -10.12 -7.71
C ALA A 23 -11.08 -9.34 -8.79
N ARG A 24 -11.76 -10.04 -9.71
CA ARG A 24 -12.60 -9.41 -10.74
C ARG A 24 -13.83 -8.74 -10.12
N GLU A 25 -14.52 -9.44 -9.22
CA GLU A 25 -15.70 -8.90 -8.52
C GLU A 25 -15.36 -7.63 -7.74
N ILE A 26 -14.22 -7.61 -7.04
CA ILE A 26 -13.72 -6.43 -6.34
C ILE A 26 -13.42 -5.30 -7.32
N TYR A 27 -12.72 -5.58 -8.42
CA TYR A 27 -12.32 -4.57 -9.38
C TYR A 27 -13.54 -3.91 -10.05
N ASP A 28 -14.56 -4.71 -10.36
CA ASP A 28 -15.84 -4.24 -10.88
C ASP A 28 -16.60 -3.40 -9.84
N ALA A 29 -16.70 -3.87 -8.59
CA ALA A 29 -17.34 -3.13 -7.50
C ALA A 29 -16.62 -1.82 -7.16
N ALA A 30 -15.31 -1.76 -7.40
CA ALA A 30 -14.51 -0.55 -7.24
C ALA A 30 -14.61 0.41 -8.44
N GLU A 31 -15.38 0.06 -9.48
CA GLU A 31 -15.43 0.79 -10.77
C GLU A 31 -14.03 0.99 -11.37
N GLY A 32 -13.17 0.00 -11.18
CA GLY A 32 -11.77 0.00 -11.60
C GLY A 32 -10.82 0.81 -10.73
N HIS A 33 -11.29 1.42 -9.63
CA HIS A 33 -10.49 2.26 -8.73
C HIS A 33 -9.90 1.50 -7.54
N ALA A 34 -9.52 0.23 -7.77
CA ALA A 34 -8.86 -0.61 -6.79
C ALA A 34 -7.49 -1.12 -7.27
N VAL A 35 -6.62 -1.42 -6.32
CA VAL A 35 -5.38 -2.18 -6.53
C VAL A 35 -5.48 -3.48 -5.73
N ILE A 36 -5.37 -4.61 -6.41
CA ILE A 36 -5.63 -5.92 -5.81
C ILE A 36 -4.34 -6.53 -5.26
N GLY A 37 -4.32 -6.75 -3.96
CA GLY A 37 -3.18 -7.30 -3.23
C GLY A 37 -3.01 -8.80 -3.44
N VAL A 38 -1.84 -9.21 -3.93
CA VAL A 38 -1.38 -10.61 -4.02
C VAL A 38 -0.16 -10.78 -3.12
N LEU A 39 -0.25 -11.66 -2.12
CA LEU A 39 0.75 -11.70 -1.04
C LEU A 39 1.91 -12.66 -1.37
N SER A 40 3.11 -12.12 -1.43
CA SER A 40 4.34 -12.89 -1.63
C SER A 40 4.58 -13.96 -0.54
N ALA A 41 4.10 -13.75 0.69
CA ALA A 41 4.14 -14.73 1.77
C ALA A 41 3.44 -16.06 1.44
N GLN A 42 2.49 -16.08 0.50
CA GLN A 42 1.77 -17.29 0.11
C GLN A 42 2.60 -18.21 -0.81
N PHE A 43 3.68 -17.69 -1.40
CA PHE A 43 4.52 -18.43 -2.34
C PHE A 43 5.77 -18.98 -1.68
N THR A 44 6.15 -20.20 -2.05
CA THR A 44 7.37 -20.86 -1.57
C THR A 44 8.64 -20.27 -2.20
N SER A 45 8.52 -19.69 -3.40
CA SER A 45 9.65 -19.15 -4.18
C SER A 45 9.26 -17.92 -5.00
N VAL A 46 10.28 -17.21 -5.51
CA VAL A 46 10.08 -16.11 -6.47
C VAL A 46 9.42 -16.60 -7.75
N ASP A 47 9.87 -17.72 -8.32
CA ASP A 47 9.35 -18.27 -9.58
C ASP A 47 7.87 -18.65 -9.48
N GLU A 48 7.46 -19.24 -8.35
CA GLU A 48 6.05 -19.50 -8.08
C GLU A 48 5.24 -18.20 -8.06
N GLY A 49 5.71 -17.19 -7.31
CA GLY A 49 5.04 -15.89 -7.26
C GLY A 49 5.00 -15.17 -8.59
N VAL A 50 6.04 -15.27 -9.42
CA VAL A 50 6.07 -14.70 -10.78
C VAL A 50 5.02 -15.37 -11.66
N ARG A 51 4.92 -16.70 -11.63
CA ARG A 51 3.90 -17.42 -12.40
C ARG A 51 2.49 -17.03 -11.95
N GLU A 52 2.27 -16.96 -10.64
CA GLU A 52 0.94 -16.65 -10.13
C GLU A 52 0.56 -15.20 -10.40
N VAL A 53 1.43 -14.23 -10.09
CA VAL A 53 1.13 -12.81 -10.35
C VAL A 53 0.90 -12.55 -11.84
N LYS A 54 1.64 -13.22 -12.74
CA LYS A 54 1.37 -13.13 -14.19
C LYS A 54 -0.05 -13.59 -14.55
N ARG A 55 -0.54 -14.68 -13.94
CA ARG A 55 -1.92 -15.16 -14.14
C ARG A 55 -2.96 -14.15 -13.65
N TRP A 56 -2.69 -13.47 -12.55
CA TRP A 56 -3.60 -12.43 -12.04
C TRP A 56 -3.62 -11.20 -12.94
N MET A 57 -2.45 -10.80 -13.45
CA MET A 57 -2.29 -9.64 -14.33
C MET A 57 -2.96 -9.78 -15.71
N THR A 58 -3.30 -11.01 -16.16
CA THR A 58 -4.12 -11.20 -17.37
C THR A 58 -5.57 -10.84 -17.15
N GLU A 59 -6.03 -10.87 -15.89
CA GLU A 59 -7.45 -10.73 -15.54
C GLU A 59 -7.78 -9.41 -14.86
N VAL A 60 -6.81 -8.77 -14.21
CA VAL A 60 -6.99 -7.52 -13.49
C VAL A 60 -5.86 -6.54 -13.86
N PRO A 61 -6.18 -5.29 -14.24
CA PRO A 61 -5.19 -4.33 -14.74
C PRO A 61 -4.40 -3.62 -13.63
N SER A 62 -4.66 -3.93 -12.36
CA SER A 62 -4.14 -3.20 -11.20
C SER A 62 -3.79 -4.16 -10.06
N ILE A 63 -2.59 -4.75 -10.12
CA ILE A 63 -2.06 -5.67 -9.10
C ILE A 63 -1.07 -4.97 -8.17
N SER A 64 -1.18 -5.29 -6.88
CA SER A 64 -0.31 -4.88 -5.78
C SER A 64 0.41 -6.10 -5.22
N VAL A 65 1.72 -6.23 -5.47
CA VAL A 65 2.51 -7.31 -4.85
C VAL A 65 2.76 -6.95 -3.38
N GLY A 66 2.22 -7.75 -2.48
CA GLY A 66 2.26 -7.51 -1.03
C GLY A 66 3.29 -8.36 -0.31
N LEU A 67 3.77 -7.88 0.84
CA LEU A 67 4.60 -8.67 1.75
C LEU A 67 3.75 -9.78 2.42
N GLY A 68 2.65 -9.38 3.05
CA GLY A 68 1.85 -10.18 3.98
C GLY A 68 1.98 -9.61 5.38
N ALA A 69 0.97 -8.87 5.85
CA ALA A 69 0.96 -8.17 7.14
C ALA A 69 2.18 -7.26 7.42
N GLY A 70 2.89 -6.81 6.39
CA GLY A 70 4.12 -6.01 6.54
C GLY A 70 5.35 -6.82 6.97
N ASP A 71 5.33 -8.15 6.84
CA ASP A 71 6.46 -9.03 7.22
C ASP A 71 7.73 -8.64 6.44
N PRO A 72 8.78 -8.13 7.14
CA PRO A 72 10.00 -7.71 6.50
C PRO A 72 10.74 -8.86 5.83
N ALA A 73 10.57 -10.12 6.26
CA ALA A 73 11.25 -11.27 5.65
C ALA A 73 10.86 -11.47 4.18
N GLN A 74 9.71 -10.93 3.76
CA GLN A 74 9.21 -11.06 2.38
C GLN A 74 9.74 -9.99 1.42
N TYR A 75 10.49 -9.00 1.92
CA TYR A 75 10.91 -7.83 1.11
C TYR A 75 11.58 -8.23 -0.21
N TYR A 76 12.52 -9.19 -0.16
CA TYR A 76 13.24 -9.68 -1.31
C TYR A 76 12.30 -10.36 -2.31
N LYS A 77 11.45 -11.27 -1.82
CA LYS A 77 10.55 -12.02 -2.69
C LYS A 77 9.53 -11.11 -3.37
N ALA A 78 8.94 -10.16 -2.66
CA ALA A 78 8.03 -9.17 -3.24
C ALA A 78 8.71 -8.29 -4.31
N ALA A 79 9.92 -7.79 -4.02
CA ALA A 79 10.69 -6.99 -4.97
C ALA A 79 11.07 -7.77 -6.23
N MET A 80 11.55 -9.01 -6.07
CA MET A 80 11.96 -9.83 -7.22
C MET A 80 10.76 -10.28 -8.07
N ILE A 81 9.63 -10.63 -7.45
CA ILE A 81 8.39 -10.88 -8.18
C ILE A 81 8.00 -9.63 -8.98
N ALA A 82 7.96 -8.46 -8.34
CA ALA A 82 7.60 -7.22 -9.00
C ALA A 82 8.55 -6.87 -10.16
N SER A 83 9.86 -7.03 -9.98
CA SER A 83 10.86 -6.79 -11.03
C SER A 83 10.68 -7.69 -12.25
N ALA A 84 10.11 -8.88 -12.10
CA ALA A 84 9.94 -9.83 -13.20
C ALA A 84 8.60 -9.68 -13.95
N VAL A 85 7.62 -9.00 -13.35
CA VAL A 85 6.25 -8.92 -13.87
C VAL A 85 5.73 -7.50 -14.08
N HIS A 86 6.35 -6.49 -13.45
CA HIS A 86 5.99 -5.08 -13.55
C HIS A 86 4.52 -4.81 -13.17
N PRO A 87 4.13 -5.09 -11.91
CA PRO A 87 2.76 -4.86 -11.43
C PRO A 87 2.46 -3.36 -11.32
N ALA A 88 1.21 -2.98 -11.07
CA ALA A 88 0.85 -1.58 -10.86
C ALA A 88 1.50 -1.01 -9.58
N HIS A 89 1.66 -1.86 -8.56
CA HIS A 89 2.16 -1.49 -7.25
C HIS A 89 2.96 -2.61 -6.58
N VAL A 90 3.93 -2.26 -5.74
CA VAL A 90 4.64 -3.18 -4.85
C VAL A 90 4.78 -2.58 -3.45
N ASN A 91 4.51 -3.41 -2.44
CA ASN A 91 4.67 -3.05 -1.04
C ASN A 91 6.09 -3.37 -0.58
N GLN A 92 6.73 -2.44 0.13
CA GLN A 92 8.06 -2.63 0.70
C GLN A 92 8.18 -2.06 2.11
N THR A 93 9.15 -2.60 2.83
CA THR A 93 9.65 -2.00 4.07
C THR A 93 10.44 -0.73 3.75
N PHE A 94 10.71 0.09 4.76
CA PHE A 94 11.54 1.29 4.58
C PHE A 94 12.90 0.94 3.96
N THR A 95 13.59 -0.08 4.47
CA THR A 95 14.90 -0.50 3.93
C THR A 95 14.79 -1.31 2.64
N GLY A 96 13.60 -1.84 2.31
CA GLY A 96 13.36 -2.65 1.12
C GLY A 96 12.99 -1.84 -0.12
N CYS A 97 12.48 -0.61 0.04
CA CYS A 97 11.99 0.19 -1.08
C CYS A 97 13.10 0.50 -2.11
N GLY A 98 14.30 0.86 -1.65
CA GLY A 98 15.47 1.10 -2.52
C GLY A 98 15.91 -0.14 -3.29
N PHE A 99 15.84 -1.32 -2.66
CA PHE A 99 16.12 -2.58 -3.34
C PHE A 99 15.09 -2.84 -4.46
N ALA A 100 13.79 -2.64 -4.17
CA ALA A 100 12.75 -2.79 -5.19
C ALA A 100 12.90 -1.79 -6.33
N ALA A 101 13.23 -0.53 -6.03
CA ALA A 101 13.44 0.51 -7.05
C ALA A 101 14.58 0.14 -8.00
N GLY A 102 15.73 -0.29 -7.45
CA GLY A 102 16.86 -0.76 -8.27
C GLY A 102 16.53 -2.01 -9.09
N ALA A 103 15.83 -2.98 -8.50
CA ALA A 103 15.44 -4.21 -9.20
C ALA A 103 14.45 -3.94 -10.35
N LEU A 104 13.48 -3.05 -10.15
CA LEU A 104 12.54 -2.63 -11.19
C LEU A 104 13.23 -1.86 -12.31
N ALA A 105 14.12 -0.92 -11.98
CA ALA A 105 14.90 -0.18 -12.99
C ALA A 105 15.77 -1.11 -13.84
N ALA A 106 16.36 -2.15 -13.24
CA ALA A 106 17.18 -3.12 -13.97
C ALA A 106 16.40 -3.95 -15.00
N THR A 107 15.07 -4.01 -14.89
CA THR A 107 14.21 -4.81 -15.76
C THR A 107 13.21 -3.99 -16.58
N GLY A 108 13.25 -2.65 -16.52
CA GLY A 108 12.33 -1.76 -17.24
C GLY A 108 10.94 -1.61 -16.58
N GLY A 109 10.85 -1.85 -15.28
CA GLY A 109 9.62 -1.80 -14.48
C GLY A 109 9.38 -0.48 -13.73
N GLU A 110 9.99 0.63 -14.14
CA GLU A 110 9.99 1.91 -13.41
C GLU A 110 8.59 2.54 -13.26
N GLN A 111 7.60 2.05 -14.01
CA GLN A 111 6.20 2.49 -13.87
C GLN A 111 5.48 1.87 -12.65
N THR A 112 6.04 0.82 -12.04
CA THR A 112 5.48 0.22 -10.83
C THR A 112 5.61 1.18 -9.65
N HIS A 113 4.49 1.51 -9.00
CA HIS A 113 4.50 2.32 -7.79
C HIS A 113 5.08 1.53 -6.60
N ILE A 114 5.95 2.18 -5.83
CA ILE A 114 6.66 1.57 -4.68
C ILE A 114 6.29 2.36 -3.43
N ASN A 115 5.75 1.69 -2.42
CA ASN A 115 5.62 2.29 -1.09
C ASN A 115 6.81 1.98 -0.20
N ALA A 116 6.93 2.71 0.91
CA ALA A 116 7.87 2.42 1.97
C ALA A 116 7.16 2.45 3.32
N LEU A 117 7.25 1.33 4.05
CA LEU A 117 6.57 1.15 5.34
C LEU A 117 7.27 1.95 6.46
N VAL A 118 6.52 2.86 7.07
CA VAL A 118 6.86 3.56 8.31
C VAL A 118 5.75 3.36 9.35
N SER A 119 6.09 3.42 10.64
CA SER A 119 5.14 3.15 11.72
C SER A 119 4.91 4.37 12.63
N PRO A 120 3.70 4.50 13.22
CA PRO A 120 3.43 5.53 14.23
C PRO A 120 4.35 5.40 15.44
N THR A 121 4.60 6.53 16.10
CA THR A 121 5.38 6.57 17.35
C THR A 121 4.56 7.08 18.53
N GLY A 122 3.36 7.59 18.28
CA GLY A 122 2.54 8.32 19.25
C GLY A 122 3.00 9.77 19.42
N THR A 123 3.86 10.28 18.54
CA THR A 123 4.39 11.64 18.57
C THR A 123 4.26 12.24 17.17
N PRO A 124 3.25 13.09 16.92
CA PRO A 124 3.04 13.69 15.61
C PRO A 124 4.28 14.42 15.10
N GLY A 125 4.66 14.13 13.86
CA GLY A 125 5.89 14.64 13.24
C GLY A 125 7.09 13.71 13.38
N GLU A 126 6.95 12.58 14.06
CA GLU A 126 7.95 11.52 14.17
C GLU A 126 7.39 10.19 13.61
N VAL A 127 8.24 9.40 12.97
CA VAL A 127 7.92 8.05 12.51
C VAL A 127 9.05 7.08 12.84
N LEU A 128 8.69 5.80 12.96
CA LEU A 128 9.64 4.70 13.05
C LEU A 128 10.00 4.21 11.63
N ILE A 129 11.30 4.19 11.31
CA ILE A 129 11.81 3.71 10.01
C ILE A 129 12.55 2.37 10.09
N SER A 130 12.80 1.83 11.28
CA SER A 130 13.45 0.54 11.49
C SER A 130 12.50 -0.64 11.21
N THR A 131 11.98 -0.71 9.98
CA THR A 131 10.92 -1.65 9.56
C THR A 131 11.42 -2.79 8.67
N GLY A 132 12.73 -2.86 8.41
CA GLY A 132 13.39 -3.95 7.68
C GLY A 132 13.79 -5.15 8.55
N VAL A 133 14.26 -6.22 7.91
CA VAL A 133 14.55 -7.53 8.56
C VAL A 133 15.45 -7.41 9.77
N CYS A 134 16.63 -6.81 9.62
CA CYS A 134 17.58 -6.66 10.72
C CYS A 134 17.21 -5.49 11.63
N SER A 135 16.79 -4.37 11.03
CA SER A 135 16.50 -3.13 11.77
C SER A 135 15.34 -3.30 12.75
N SER A 136 14.35 -4.14 12.43
CA SER A 136 13.18 -4.35 13.30
C SER A 136 13.49 -5.14 14.57
N GLN A 137 14.66 -5.79 14.64
CA GLN A 137 15.12 -6.56 15.80
C GLN A 137 16.01 -5.74 16.74
N GLY A 138 16.44 -4.55 16.29
CA GLY A 138 17.37 -3.69 17.01
C GLY A 138 16.70 -2.53 17.74
N THR A 139 17.50 -1.52 18.09
CA THR A 139 16.99 -0.28 18.66
C THR A 139 16.08 0.45 17.66
N PRO A 140 14.84 0.80 18.06
CA PRO A 140 13.93 1.59 17.24
C PRO A 140 14.55 2.87 16.66
N ALA A 141 14.56 2.99 15.33
CA ALA A 141 15.00 4.21 14.66
C ALA A 141 13.80 5.15 14.48
N ARG A 142 13.66 6.07 15.43
CA ARG A 142 12.68 7.16 15.43
C ARG A 142 13.29 8.41 14.80
N VAL A 143 12.64 8.96 13.78
CA VAL A 143 13.12 10.13 13.03
C VAL A 143 11.96 11.08 12.73
N SER A 144 12.26 12.32 12.37
CA SER A 144 11.24 13.23 11.90
C SER A 144 10.58 12.72 10.62
N CYS A 145 9.30 13.05 10.41
CA CYS A 145 8.60 12.79 9.15
C CYS A 145 9.37 13.38 7.95
N ASP A 146 10.02 14.54 8.12
CA ASP A 146 10.77 15.21 7.06
C ASP A 146 11.97 14.35 6.61
N ALA A 147 12.77 13.87 7.57
CA ALA A 147 13.90 13.00 7.28
C ALA A 147 13.43 11.69 6.64
N ALA A 148 12.38 11.05 7.18
CA ALA A 148 11.85 9.82 6.62
C ALA A 148 11.36 10.00 5.18
N VAL A 149 10.58 11.05 4.89
CA VAL A 149 10.04 11.31 3.55
C VAL A 149 11.15 11.57 2.54
N ARG A 150 12.16 12.36 2.89
CA ARG A 150 13.31 12.60 2.01
C ARG A 150 14.09 11.32 1.70
N MET A 151 14.35 10.50 2.72
CA MET A 151 15.03 9.22 2.53
C MET A 151 14.21 8.23 1.69
N MET A 152 12.88 8.23 1.83
CA MET A 152 11.99 7.44 0.97
C MET A 152 12.09 7.89 -0.49
N LEU A 153 12.10 9.20 -0.75
CA LEU A 153 12.28 9.76 -2.09
C LEU A 153 13.66 9.44 -2.69
N ASP A 154 14.73 9.59 -1.90
CA ASP A 154 16.10 9.21 -2.31
C ASP A 154 16.21 7.72 -2.66
N SER A 155 15.39 6.89 -2.01
CA SER A 155 15.30 5.45 -2.25
C SER A 155 14.35 5.07 -3.39
N GLY A 156 13.77 6.04 -4.11
CA GLY A 156 12.86 5.80 -5.23
C GLY A 156 11.45 5.36 -4.84
N ALA A 157 11.04 5.55 -3.58
CA ALA A 157 9.66 5.32 -3.17
C ALA A 157 8.74 6.47 -3.63
N HIS A 158 7.52 6.10 -3.98
CA HIS A 158 6.46 7.02 -4.44
C HIS A 158 5.47 7.36 -3.34
N ALA A 159 5.42 6.51 -2.31
CA ALA A 159 4.44 6.58 -1.23
C ALA A 159 5.01 6.21 0.13
N ALA A 160 4.47 6.84 1.18
CA ALA A 160 4.67 6.38 2.55
C ALA A 160 3.49 5.49 2.96
N LYS A 161 3.79 4.23 3.31
CA LYS A 161 2.82 3.29 3.89
C LYS A 161 2.84 3.42 5.41
N PHE A 162 1.76 3.95 5.96
CA PHE A 162 1.63 4.20 7.38
C PHE A 162 0.98 3.00 8.07
N PHE A 163 1.79 2.16 8.72
CA PHE A 163 1.36 0.89 9.30
C PHE A 163 2.16 0.50 10.55
N PRO A 164 1.52 -0.07 11.59
CA PRO A 164 0.08 -0.24 11.78
C PRO A 164 -0.58 1.00 12.39
N MET A 165 -1.60 1.55 11.73
CA MET A 165 -2.29 2.76 12.19
C MET A 165 -3.25 2.52 13.36
N GLY A 166 -3.88 1.35 13.40
CA GLY A 166 -4.81 0.97 14.45
C GLY A 166 -6.12 1.77 14.40
N GLY A 167 -6.71 1.90 13.21
CA GLY A 167 -7.89 2.71 12.97
C GLY A 167 -7.60 4.17 13.28
N GLU A 168 -8.44 4.81 14.09
CA GLU A 168 -8.33 6.24 14.37
C GLU A 168 -7.23 6.62 15.37
N ARG A 169 -6.59 5.63 16.04
CA ARG A 169 -5.65 5.88 17.15
C ARG A 169 -4.46 6.76 16.79
N SER A 170 -4.01 6.71 15.55
CA SER A 170 -2.85 7.44 15.06
C SER A 170 -3.20 8.48 14.00
N LEU A 171 -4.43 9.03 14.01
CA LEU A 171 -4.81 10.12 13.10
C LEU A 171 -3.89 11.35 13.19
N PRO A 172 -3.47 11.83 14.38
CA PRO A 172 -2.54 12.96 14.46
C PRO A 172 -1.18 12.66 13.82
N ASP A 173 -0.62 11.47 14.05
CA ASP A 173 0.62 11.01 13.44
C ASP A 173 0.47 10.91 11.90
N LEU A 174 -0.64 10.33 11.42
CA LEU A 174 -0.95 10.23 9.99
C LEU A 174 -1.03 11.62 9.34
N TYR A 175 -1.76 12.56 9.95
CA TYR A 175 -1.90 13.92 9.43
C TYR A 175 -0.55 14.62 9.32
N ALA A 176 0.31 14.48 10.34
CA ALA A 176 1.65 15.05 10.32
C ALA A 176 2.54 14.44 9.23
N LEU A 177 2.50 13.11 9.05
CA LEU A 177 3.21 12.43 7.97
C LEU A 177 2.69 12.86 6.59
N ALA A 178 1.37 12.85 6.38
CA ALA A 178 0.75 13.23 5.11
C ALA A 178 1.04 14.69 4.74
N THR A 179 0.98 15.61 5.71
CA THR A 179 1.34 17.03 5.50
C THR A 179 2.80 17.15 5.09
N THR A 180 3.68 16.39 5.73
CA THR A 180 5.12 16.41 5.43
C THR A 180 5.43 15.77 4.06
N ALA A 181 4.70 14.70 3.71
CA ALA A 181 4.77 14.04 2.41
C ALA A 181 4.40 15.02 1.29
N ALA A 182 3.25 15.69 1.41
CA ALA A 182 2.79 16.70 0.45
C ALA A 182 3.81 17.83 0.28
N ARG A 183 4.32 18.38 1.39
CA ARG A 183 5.30 19.48 1.38
C ARG A 183 6.63 19.12 0.70
N ASN A 184 7.06 17.87 0.79
CA ASN A 184 8.31 17.40 0.19
C ASN A 184 8.12 16.78 -1.21
N GLY A 185 6.92 16.85 -1.79
CA GLY A 185 6.67 16.37 -3.15
C GLY A 185 6.42 14.87 -3.27
N MET A 186 6.23 14.15 -2.17
CA MET A 186 5.78 12.76 -2.23
C MET A 186 4.31 12.72 -2.68
N THR A 187 4.04 11.87 -3.67
CA THR A 187 2.79 11.94 -4.43
C THR A 187 1.63 11.13 -3.86
N LEU A 188 1.91 10.18 -2.96
CA LEU A 188 0.95 9.20 -2.50
C LEU A 188 1.14 8.91 -0.99
N ILE A 189 0.03 8.78 -0.26
CA ILE A 189 0.02 8.27 1.12
C ILE A 189 -0.84 7.02 1.20
N GLU A 190 -0.43 6.07 2.03
CA GLU A 190 -1.05 4.75 2.14
C GLU A 190 -1.39 4.41 3.61
N PRO A 191 -2.49 4.96 4.17
CA PRO A 191 -2.91 4.61 5.52
C PRO A 191 -3.32 3.13 5.57
N THR A 192 -2.82 2.39 6.56
CA THR A 192 -3.01 0.93 6.66
C THR A 192 -3.17 0.48 8.11
N GLY A 193 -4.14 -0.40 8.34
CA GLY A 193 -4.29 -1.17 9.59
C GLY A 193 -5.40 -0.65 10.48
N GLY A 194 -6.39 -1.50 10.74
CA GLY A 194 -7.58 -1.16 11.53
C GLY A 194 -8.57 -0.24 10.80
N ILE A 195 -8.48 -0.15 9.47
CA ILE A 195 -9.44 0.60 8.65
C ILE A 195 -10.66 -0.28 8.40
N ASP A 196 -11.87 0.24 8.61
CA ASP A 196 -13.16 -0.41 8.37
C ASP A 196 -14.16 0.60 7.77
N LEU A 197 -15.41 0.18 7.55
CA LEU A 197 -16.43 1.04 6.94
C LEU A 197 -16.83 2.24 7.83
N ASP A 198 -16.65 2.14 9.14
CA ASP A 198 -17.05 3.19 10.08
C ASP A 198 -16.02 4.32 10.13
N ASN A 199 -14.72 3.97 10.04
CA ASN A 199 -13.63 4.94 10.15
C ASN A 199 -12.98 5.34 8.82
N PHE A 200 -13.26 4.64 7.71
CA PHE A 200 -12.64 4.92 6.41
C PHE A 200 -12.78 6.40 6.00
N GLY A 201 -13.96 6.98 6.19
CA GLY A 201 -14.23 8.37 5.83
C GLY A 201 -13.34 9.38 6.56
N ILE A 202 -13.20 9.26 7.90
CA ILE A 202 -12.40 10.21 8.67
C ILE A 202 -10.90 10.08 8.36
N ILE A 203 -10.43 8.86 8.10
CA ILE A 203 -9.05 8.58 7.69
C ILE A 203 -8.77 9.18 6.32
N LEU A 204 -9.65 8.95 5.34
CA LEU A 204 -9.52 9.50 4.00
C LEU A 204 -9.52 11.03 4.04
N LYS A 205 -10.48 11.62 4.75
CA LYS A 205 -10.57 13.07 4.95
C LYS A 205 -9.29 13.65 5.54
N THR A 206 -8.71 13.00 6.55
CA THR A 206 -7.45 13.42 7.18
C THR A 206 -6.31 13.52 6.17
N CYS A 207 -6.19 12.53 5.27
CA CYS A 207 -5.19 12.56 4.20
C CYS A 207 -5.48 13.66 3.16
N LEU A 208 -6.74 13.81 2.75
CA LEU A 208 -7.13 14.82 1.76
C LEU A 208 -6.90 16.25 2.28
N GLU A 209 -7.24 16.53 3.54
CA GLU A 209 -7.02 17.84 4.18
C GLU A 209 -5.52 18.16 4.36
N ALA A 210 -4.68 17.13 4.56
CA ALA A 210 -3.22 17.29 4.59
C ALA A 210 -2.62 17.68 3.23
N GLY A 211 -3.41 17.60 2.14
CA GLY A 211 -3.03 18.12 0.82
C GLY A 211 -2.17 17.18 -0.02
N VAL A 212 -2.05 15.89 0.34
CA VAL A 212 -1.34 14.91 -0.49
C VAL A 212 -2.04 14.74 -1.84
N PRO A 213 -1.29 14.62 -2.96
CA PRO A 213 -1.90 14.53 -4.29
C PRO A 213 -2.81 13.32 -4.44
N ARG A 214 -2.38 12.15 -3.95
CA ARG A 214 -3.13 10.89 -4.02
C ARG A 214 -3.15 10.16 -2.69
N VAL A 215 -4.22 9.41 -2.44
CA VAL A 215 -4.40 8.59 -1.23
C VAL A 215 -4.77 7.18 -1.66
N MET A 216 -4.13 6.18 -1.08
CA MET A 216 -4.49 4.77 -1.26
C MET A 216 -4.68 4.05 0.07
N PRO A 217 -5.88 4.15 0.68
CA PRO A 217 -6.17 3.45 1.92
C PRO A 217 -6.18 1.94 1.71
N HIS A 218 -5.57 1.23 2.64
CA HIS A 218 -5.52 -0.23 2.65
C HIS A 218 -6.58 -0.78 3.59
N VAL A 219 -7.61 -1.42 3.03
CA VAL A 219 -8.72 -2.02 3.77
C VAL A 219 -8.64 -3.53 3.59
N TYR A 220 -8.34 -4.25 4.67
CA TYR A 220 -8.01 -5.67 4.63
C TYR A 220 -9.03 -6.50 5.41
N SER A 221 -8.68 -6.96 6.61
CA SER A 221 -9.46 -7.94 7.36
C SER A 221 -10.89 -7.52 7.69
N SER A 222 -11.17 -6.23 7.79
CA SER A 222 -12.51 -5.69 8.10
C SER A 222 -13.54 -5.99 7.02
N ILE A 223 -13.13 -6.11 5.76
CA ILE A 223 -14.01 -6.34 4.60
C ILE A 223 -13.91 -7.77 4.05
N ILE A 224 -13.14 -8.64 4.70
CA ILE A 224 -12.99 -10.05 4.34
C ILE A 224 -14.01 -10.88 5.12
N ASP A 225 -14.77 -11.71 4.43
CA ASP A 225 -15.66 -12.69 5.05
C ASP A 225 -14.81 -13.81 5.70
N PRO A 226 -14.89 -14.00 7.03
CA PRO A 226 -14.08 -15.00 7.72
C PRO A 226 -14.44 -16.44 7.35
N GLN A 227 -15.62 -16.71 6.79
CA GLN A 227 -16.03 -18.06 6.40
C GLN A 227 -15.46 -18.43 5.03
N THR A 228 -15.53 -17.51 4.07
CA THR A 228 -15.14 -17.78 2.68
C THR A 228 -13.70 -17.34 2.37
N GLY A 229 -13.18 -16.37 3.11
CA GLY A 229 -11.92 -15.68 2.84
C GLY A 229 -12.02 -14.62 1.74
N ASN A 230 -13.21 -14.40 1.16
CA ASN A 230 -13.41 -13.42 0.11
C ASN A 230 -13.47 -12.01 0.69
N THR A 231 -12.86 -11.05 0.02
CA THR A 231 -13.24 -9.65 0.23
C THR A 231 -14.64 -9.44 -0.35
N ARG A 232 -15.53 -8.84 0.44
CA ARG A 232 -16.93 -8.61 0.11
C ARG A 232 -17.08 -7.48 -0.92
N PRO A 233 -17.57 -7.76 -2.15
CA PRO A 233 -17.76 -6.72 -3.16
C PRO A 233 -18.73 -5.60 -2.73
N GLU A 234 -19.72 -5.91 -1.90
CA GLU A 234 -20.66 -4.94 -1.34
C GLU A 234 -19.97 -3.91 -0.43
N ASP A 235 -18.99 -4.34 0.38
CA ASP A 235 -18.20 -3.44 1.21
C ASP A 235 -17.29 -2.58 0.36
N VAL A 236 -16.73 -3.14 -0.73
CA VAL A 236 -15.94 -2.40 -1.71
C VAL A 236 -16.77 -1.30 -2.38
N ALA A 237 -18.00 -1.62 -2.80
CA ALA A 237 -18.91 -0.62 -3.35
C ALA A 237 -19.21 0.49 -2.32
N ARG A 238 -19.41 0.14 -1.06
CA ARG A 238 -19.62 1.11 0.03
C ARG A 238 -18.41 2.02 0.27
N LEU A 239 -17.19 1.47 0.20
CA LEU A 239 -15.96 2.29 0.25
C LEU A 239 -15.94 3.31 -0.91
N MET A 240 -16.33 2.89 -2.11
CA MET A 240 -16.36 3.79 -3.27
C MET A 240 -17.44 4.87 -3.17
N GLU A 241 -18.59 4.59 -2.56
CA GLU A 241 -19.58 5.63 -2.24
C GLU A 241 -18.97 6.71 -1.35
N ILE A 242 -18.26 6.32 -0.29
CA ILE A 242 -17.57 7.26 0.61
C ILE A 242 -16.51 8.06 -0.16
N VAL A 243 -15.73 7.42 -1.04
CA VAL A 243 -14.74 8.10 -1.88
C VAL A 243 -15.42 9.17 -2.76
N LYS A 244 -16.54 8.85 -3.40
CA LYS A 244 -17.27 9.76 -4.30
C LYS A 244 -17.90 10.94 -3.56
N GLU A 245 -18.28 10.78 -2.30
CA GLU A 245 -18.80 11.86 -1.47
C GLU A 245 -17.71 12.87 -1.06
N MET A 246 -16.44 12.44 -1.01
CA MET A 246 -15.32 13.25 -0.52
C MET A 246 -14.46 13.89 -1.61
N VAL A 247 -14.55 13.43 -2.86
CA VAL A 247 -13.69 13.82 -4.00
C VAL A 247 -14.52 14.19 -5.20
#